data_AF-A0A258BJQ0-F1
#
_entry.id   AF-A0A258BJQ0-F1
#
_cell.length_a   1.000
_cell.length_b   1.000
_cell.length_c   1.000
_cell.angle_alpha   90.00
_cell.angle_beta   90.00
_cell.angle_gamma   90.00
#
_symmetry.space_group_name_H-M   'P 1'
#
loop_
_entity.id
_entity.type
_entity.pdbx_description
1 polymer ?
#
loop_
_entity_poly.entity_id
_entity_poly.type
_entity_poly.pdbx_seq_one_letter_code
_entity_poly.pdbx_strand_id
1 'polypeptide(L)' 'NSTTKAEMKKVLEDIQNGTFARNWVLENQAGAPGFHAMRQRMSSHPIEEVGEKLRGMMHWAQNDRLVDKSRN' A
#
# COMPACT_ATOMS: atom_id res chain seq x y z
N ASN A 1 24.14 0.81 5.75
CA ASN A 1 23.12 -0.18 6.17
C ASN A 1 23.06 -1.33 5.17
N SER A 2 23.82 -2.40 5.40
CA SER A 2 23.98 -3.52 4.44
C SER A 2 22.76 -4.45 4.38
N THR A 3 22.00 -4.54 5.46
CA THR A 3 20.78 -5.36 5.57
C THR A 3 19.67 -4.87 4.65
N THR A 4 19.41 -3.57 4.61
CA THR A 4 18.41 -2.97 3.70
C THR A 4 18.71 -3.27 2.24
N LYS A 5 19.99 -3.17 1.83
CA LYS A 5 20.41 -3.47 0.46
C LYS A 5 20.22 -4.94 0.11
N ALA A 6 20.44 -5.84 1.08
CA ALA A 6 20.20 -7.27 0.91
C ALA A 6 18.70 -7.57 0.68
N GLU A 7 17.81 -6.97 1.47
CA GLU A 7 16.36 -7.13 1.29
C GLU A 7 15.87 -6.56 -0.04
N MET A 8 16.36 -5.39 -0.45
CA MET A 8 16.03 -4.82 -1.77
C MET A 8 16.46 -5.75 -2.91
N LYS A 9 17.61 -6.41 -2.78
CA LYS A 9 18.09 -7.36 -3.79
C LYS A 9 17.18 -8.59 -3.88
N LYS A 10 16.72 -9.14 -2.75
CA LYS A 10 15.76 -10.26 -2.73
C LYS A 10 14.46 -9.89 -3.43
N VAL A 11 13.89 -8.73 -3.12
CA VAL A 11 12.66 -8.25 -3.77
C VAL A 11 12.87 -8.10 -5.29
N LEU A 12 14.03 -7.59 -5.72
CA LEU A 12 14.36 -7.49 -7.14
C LEU A 12 14.45 -8.86 -7.81
N GLU A 13 15.09 -9.84 -7.16
CA GLU A 13 15.18 -11.21 -7.66
C GLU A 13 13.79 -11.83 -7.83
N ASP A 14 12.87 -11.65 -6.87
CA ASP A 14 11.48 -12.13 -6.93
C ASP A 14 10.66 -11.50 -8.06
N ILE A 15 10.95 -10.24 -8.40
CA ILE A 15 10.36 -9.56 -9.55
C ILE A 15 10.93 -10.15 -10.85
N GLN A 16 12.25 -10.25 -10.95
CA GLN A 16 12.95 -10.69 -12.16
C GLN A 16 12.67 -12.15 -12.51
N ASN A 17 12.54 -13.02 -11.51
CA ASN A 17 12.22 -14.44 -11.72
C ASN A 17 10.70 -14.71 -11.87
N GLY A 18 9.87 -13.66 -11.81
CA GLY A 18 8.42 -13.73 -12.01
C GLY A 18 7.62 -14.28 -10.82
N THR A 19 8.25 -14.55 -9.68
CA THR A 19 7.58 -15.06 -8.48
C THR A 19 6.56 -14.07 -7.94
N PHE A 20 6.91 -12.79 -7.91
CA PHE A 20 5.98 -11.73 -7.51
C PHE A 20 4.71 -11.74 -8.39
N ALA A 21 4.88 -11.74 -9.72
CA ALA A 21 3.77 -11.70 -10.66
C ALA A 21 2.86 -12.93 -10.54
N ARG A 22 3.45 -14.13 -10.42
CA ARG A 22 2.71 -15.38 -10.22
C ARG A 22 1.86 -15.33 -8.95
N ASN A 23 2.46 -14.93 -7.84
CA ASN A 23 1.78 -14.84 -6.54
C ASN A 23 0.64 -13.81 -6.61
N TRP A 24 0.89 -12.67 -7.24
CA TRP A 24 -0.13 -11.63 -7.39
C TRP A 24 -1.33 -12.10 -8.22
N VAL A 25 -1.09 -12.78 -9.35
CA VAL A 25 -2.16 -13.33 -10.18
C VAL A 25 -2.99 -14.36 -9.41
N LEU A 26 -2.33 -15.29 -8.71
CA LEU A 26 -3.03 -16.32 -7.91
C LEU A 26 -3.86 -15.70 -6.78
N GLU A 27 -3.30 -14.72 -6.06
CA GLU A 27 -3.99 -13.99 -5.01
C GLU A 27 -5.26 -13.30 -5.55
N ASN A 28 -5.17 -12.64 -6.71
CA ASN A 28 -6.33 -12.00 -7.34
C ASN A 28 -7.36 -13.01 -7.84
N GLN A 29 -6.93 -14.15 -8.40
CA GLN A 29 -7.83 -15.23 -8.79
C GLN A 29 -8.58 -15.81 -7.58
N ALA A 30 -7.97 -15.78 -6.38
CA ALA A 30 -8.59 -16.15 -5.12
C ALA A 30 -9.44 -15.03 -4.48
N GLY A 31 -9.63 -13.89 -5.15
CA GLY A 31 -10.41 -12.76 -4.63
C GLY A 31 -9.63 -11.80 -3.73
N ALA A 32 -8.30 -11.84 -3.77
CA ALA A 32 -7.38 -10.94 -3.07
C ALA A 32 -7.54 -10.80 -1.53
N PRO A 33 -7.79 -11.88 -0.78
CA PRO A 33 -8.08 -11.81 0.66
C PRO A 33 -6.94 -11.22 1.50
N GLY A 34 -5.69 -11.59 1.22
CA GLY A 34 -4.50 -11.09 1.89
C GLY A 34 -4.27 -9.61 1.57
N PHE A 35 -4.47 -9.22 0.32
CA PHE A 35 -4.39 -7.81 -0.09
C PHE A 35 -5.44 -6.94 0.63
N HIS A 36 -6.69 -7.39 0.69
CA HIS A 36 -7.76 -6.66 1.39
C HIS A 36 -7.48 -6.56 2.90
N ALA A 37 -7.04 -7.66 3.53
CA ALA A 37 -6.65 -7.65 4.94
C ALA A 37 -5.47 -6.69 5.21
N MET A 38 -4.47 -6.65 4.32
CA MET A 38 -3.36 -5.70 4.40
C MET A 38 -3.86 -4.25 4.29
N ARG A 39 -4.73 -3.94 3.31
CA ARG A 39 -5.30 -2.60 3.14
C ARG A 39 -6.08 -2.15 4.37
N GLN A 40 -6.93 -3.01 4.92
CA GLN A 40 -7.69 -2.73 6.14
C GLN A 40 -6.77 -2.38 7.33
N ARG A 41 -5.71 -3.17 7.52
CA ARG A 41 -4.73 -2.93 8.60
C ARG A 41 -4.01 -1.60 8.42
N MET A 42 -3.57 -1.30 7.19
CA MET A 42 -2.91 -0.04 6.87
C MET A 42 -3.84 1.16 7.09
N SER A 43 -5.11 1.08 6.66
CA SER A 43 -6.08 2.16 6.88
C SER A 43 -6.43 2.37 8.36
N SER A 44 -6.36 1.31 9.18
CA SER A 44 -6.59 1.40 10.62
C SER A 44 -5.39 1.92 11.43
N HIS A 45 -4.25 2.19 10.79
CA HIS A 45 -3.06 2.64 11.51
C HIS A 45 -3.28 4.04 12.10
N PRO A 46 -2.92 4.31 13.38
CA PRO A 46 -3.19 5.60 14.04
C PRO A 46 -2.65 6.84 13.29
N ILE A 47 -1.59 6.65 12.51
CA ILE A 47 -1.02 7.71 11.65
C ILE A 47 -2.05 8.25 10.66
N GLU A 48 -2.97 7.42 10.17
CA GLU A 48 -3.97 7.83 9.20
C GLU A 48 -5.04 8.71 9.85
N GLU A 49 -5.45 8.41 11.08
CA GLU A 49 -6.39 9.25 11.83
C GLU A 49 -5.80 10.63 12.11
N VAL A 50 -4.56 10.69 12.61
CA VAL A 50 -3.89 11.97 12.88
C VAL A 50 -3.62 12.72 11.57
N GLY A 51 -3.16 12.01 10.55
CA GLY A 51 -2.88 12.58 9.23
C GLY A 51 -4.13 13.15 8.57
N GLU A 52 -5.29 12.51 8.71
CA GLU A 52 -6.56 13.01 8.19
C GLU A 52 -6.97 14.32 8.85
N LYS A 53 -6.88 14.42 10.18
CA LYS A 53 -7.16 15.66 10.91
C LYS A 53 -6.26 16.81 10.45
N LEU A 54 -4.95 16.54 10.38
CA LEU A 54 -3.97 17.55 9.97
C LEU A 54 -4.16 18.00 8.52
N ARG A 55 -4.32 17.05 7.59
CA ARG A 55 -4.58 17.36 6.18
C ARG A 55 -5.93 18.07 5.99
N GLY A 56 -6.92 17.78 6.83
CA GLY A 56 -8.20 18.49 6.86
C GLY A 56 -8.08 19.97 7.21
N MET A 57 -7.10 20.36 8.01
CA MET A 57 -6.83 21.77 8.36
C MET A 57 -6.06 22.53 7.27
N MET A 58 -5.53 21.83 6.27
CA MET A 58 -4.75 22.42 5.19
C MET A 58 -5.68 22.87 4.06
N HIS A 59 -6.08 24.14 4.05
CA HIS A 59 -6.97 24.73 3.04
C HIS A 59 -6.49 24.52 1.59
N TRP A 60 -5.17 24.46 1.37
CA TRP A 60 -4.56 24.21 0.06
C TRP A 60 -4.66 22.73 -0.37
N ALA A 61 -4.66 21.79 0.58
CA ALA A 61 -4.72 20.36 0.29
C ALA A 61 -6.14 19.86 -0.02
N GLN A 62 -7.18 20.60 0.40
CA GLN A 62 -8.57 20.26 0.11
C GLN A 62 -8.93 20.46 -1.37
N ASN A 63 -8.32 21.47 -2.02
CA ASN A 63 -8.61 21.82 -3.41
C ASN A 63 -7.98 20.84 -4.42
N ASP A 64 -6.89 20.16 -4.04
CA ASP A 64 -6.11 19.28 -4.91
C ASP A 64 -6.27 17.79 -4.56
N ARG A 65 -7.43 17.38 -4.02
CA ARG A 65 -7.64 15.99 -3.57
C ARG A 65 -7.71 15.04 -4.78
N LEU A 66 -6.58 14.43 -5.14
CA LEU A 66 -6.43 13.49 -6.27
C LEU A 66 -7.17 12.15 -6.09
N VAL A 67 -7.52 11.78 -4.86
CA VAL A 67 -8.13 10.48 -4.56
C VAL A 67 -9.46 10.67 -3.84
N ASP A 68 -10.51 10.09 -4.41
CA ASP A 68 -11.81 10.00 -3.76
C ASP A 68 -11.90 8.71 -2.93
N LYS A 69 -11.96 8.87 -1.61
CA LYS A 69 -12.09 7.76 -0.66
C LYS A 69 -13.46 7.07 -0.70
N SER A 70 -14.48 7.65 -1.36
CA SER A 70 -15.80 7.01 -1.50
C SER A 70 -15.80 5.81 -2.46
N ARG A 71 -14.74 5.65 -3.26
CA ARG A 71 -14.62 4.66 -4.34
C ARG A 71 -13.70 3.49 -4.03
N ASN A 72 -13.22 3.35 -2.78
CA ASN A 72 -12.15 2.42 -2.41
C ASN A 72 -12.54 1.46 -1.29
#